data_AF-A0A1S1HUK2-F1
#
_entry.id   AF-A0A1S1HUK2-F1
#
_cell.length_a   1.000
_cell.length_b   1.000
_cell.length_c   1.000
_cell.angle_alpha   90.00
_cell.angle_beta   90.00
_cell.angle_gamma   90.00
#
_symmetry.space_group_name_H-M   'P 1'
#
loop_
_entity.id
_entity.type
_entity.pdbx_description
1 polymer ?
#
loop_
_entity_poly.entity_id
_entity_poly.type
_entity_poly.pdbx_seq_one_letter_code
_entity_poly.pdbx_strand_id
1 'polypeptide(L)'
;MPISGSLIQRRQRAGGLKLNLLSTPKVVTDQVSSDFEKLKVNLENNYTRVDSSRYPEVTNANKTQVSFTDENTKETVGLAANYLQIAGKNIAIRTQYPKDATSAIEQHLKMLMEEKPSVLVVIASQNDIDGANLQSNPEKRLPLYFNHDASYGSIDVKSESGDTLKYADQVNADSYQLTLIKANQTLTLPVIHITNWNDRTTISAEALRTLAIKINSKGEMPVIHCLSGSGRTGAIAAAMQLTQPDNQYSAYQVVESLRNTGTPHMVQTEEQYRTLTELEG
;
A
#
# COMPACT_ATOMS: atom_id res chain seq x y z
N MET A 1 -37.70 84.12 0.24
CA MET A 1 -38.89 83.44 -0.30
C MET A 1 -39.08 82.12 0.45
N PRO A 2 -40.29 81.81 0.94
CA PRO A 2 -40.62 80.54 1.62
C PRO A 2 -40.81 79.41 0.59
N ILE A 3 -40.84 78.14 0.97
CA ILE A 3 -42.01 77.22 1.05
C ILE A 3 -41.44 75.93 1.72
N SER A 4 -41.77 75.57 2.98
CA SER A 4 -42.90 74.70 3.43
C SER A 4 -43.00 73.37 2.66
N GLY A 5 -43.13 72.16 3.20
CA GLY A 5 -43.36 71.61 4.54
C GLY A 5 -43.27 70.07 4.44
N SER A 6 -42.70 69.41 5.45
CA SER A 6 -43.35 68.43 6.35
C SER A 6 -43.92 67.13 5.75
N LEU A 7 -43.42 65.98 6.23
CA LEU A 7 -44.16 64.96 7.04
C LEU A 7 -43.54 63.54 6.91
N ILE A 8 -43.08 63.03 8.06
CA ILE A 8 -43.38 61.70 8.66
C ILE A 8 -43.43 60.47 7.72
N GLN A 9 -42.53 59.49 7.93
CA GLN A 9 -42.94 58.14 8.38
C GLN A 9 -41.78 57.22 8.84
N ARG A 10 -42.09 56.45 9.88
CA ARG A 10 -41.32 55.39 10.54
C ARG A 10 -41.12 54.15 9.65
N ARG A 11 -40.01 53.41 9.81
CA ARG A 11 -39.93 52.04 10.40
C ARG A 11 -38.69 51.25 9.93
N GLN A 12 -38.03 50.60 10.92
CA GLN A 12 -37.49 49.22 10.93
C GLN A 12 -36.34 48.89 9.94
N ARG A 13 -35.42 47.96 10.17
CA ARG A 13 -34.89 47.17 11.30
C ARG A 13 -33.60 46.52 10.74
N ALA A 14 -32.65 46.27 11.63
CA ALA A 14 -31.74 45.11 11.68
C ALA A 14 -31.33 44.40 10.37
N GLY A 15 -30.01 44.35 10.15
CA GLY A 15 -29.40 43.41 9.21
C GLY A 15 -27.88 43.43 9.32
N GLY A 16 -27.34 43.18 10.51
CA GLY A 16 -25.91 42.91 10.67
C GLY A 16 -25.55 41.71 9.81
N LEU A 17 -24.52 41.86 8.96
CA LEU A 17 -23.95 40.75 8.22
C LEU A 17 -23.45 39.71 9.23
N LYS A 18 -24.21 38.63 9.40
CA LYS A 18 -23.68 37.40 9.99
C LYS A 18 -22.72 36.81 8.96
N LEU A 19 -21.43 37.00 9.22
CA LEU A 19 -20.38 36.18 8.63
C LEU A 19 -20.63 34.74 9.13
N ASN A 20 -21.21 33.89 8.27
CA ASN A 20 -21.27 32.47 8.52
C ASN A 20 -19.84 31.94 8.46
N LEU A 21 -19.16 31.89 9.62
CA LEU A 21 -18.04 30.98 9.80
C LEU A 21 -18.61 29.56 9.63
N LEU A 22 -18.37 28.97 8.46
CA LEU A 22 -18.33 27.52 8.31
C LEU A 22 -17.30 27.02 9.35
N SER A 23 -17.80 26.50 10.46
CA SER A 23 -16.99 25.86 11.47
C SER A 23 -16.87 24.40 11.10
N THR A 24 -15.70 24.01 10.59
CA THR A 24 -14.95 22.76 10.84
C THR A 24 -13.78 22.69 9.83
N PRO A 25 -12.53 22.43 10.28
CA PRO A 25 -12.09 21.05 10.51
C PRO A 25 -11.10 20.84 11.68
N LYS A 26 -11.00 21.75 12.65
CA LYS A 26 -9.96 21.61 13.71
C LYS A 26 -10.14 20.36 14.60
N VAL A 27 -11.39 19.98 14.89
CA VAL A 27 -11.70 18.84 15.77
C VAL A 27 -11.45 17.48 15.09
N VAL A 28 -11.72 17.37 13.78
CA VAL A 28 -11.52 16.13 13.02
C VAL A 28 -10.03 15.89 12.76
N THR A 29 -9.26 16.94 12.51
CA THR A 29 -7.80 16.82 12.36
C THR A 29 -7.13 16.29 13.62
N ASP A 30 -7.57 16.75 14.80
CA ASP A 30 -7.00 16.36 16.09
C ASP A 30 -7.25 14.88 16.41
N GLN A 31 -8.42 14.34 16.02
CA GLN A 31 -8.76 12.93 16.25
C GLN A 31 -7.94 11.99 15.36
N VAL A 32 -7.79 12.29 14.05
CA VAL A 32 -7.00 11.47 13.12
C VAL A 32 -5.55 11.36 13.59
N SER A 33 -4.93 12.48 13.98
CA SER A 33 -3.57 12.48 14.50
C SER A 33 -3.48 11.68 15.81
N SER A 34 -4.44 11.86 16.73
CA SER A 34 -4.49 11.10 17.98
C SER A 34 -4.57 9.58 17.76
N ASP A 35 -5.43 9.14 16.85
CA ASP A 35 -5.59 7.72 16.54
C ASP A 35 -4.36 7.15 15.84
N PHE A 36 -3.73 7.91 14.94
CA PHE A 36 -2.48 7.51 14.32
C PHE A 36 -1.34 7.36 15.34
N GLU A 37 -1.24 8.25 16.33
CA GLU A 37 -0.27 8.12 17.42
C GLU A 37 -0.53 6.87 18.26
N LYS A 38 -1.78 6.54 18.57
CA LYS A 38 -2.13 5.30 19.29
C LYS A 38 -1.75 4.04 18.53
N LEU A 39 -1.66 4.07 17.20
CA LEU A 39 -1.22 2.92 16.42
C LEU A 39 0.29 2.67 16.57
N LYS A 40 1.09 3.61 17.08
CA LYS A 40 2.56 3.48 17.23
C LYS A 40 2.96 2.68 18.48
N VAL A 41 2.22 1.63 18.81
CA VAL A 41 2.48 0.78 19.97
C VAL A 41 3.67 -0.14 19.71
N ASN A 42 4.51 -0.29 20.73
CA ASN A 42 5.74 -1.06 20.67
C ASN A 42 5.45 -2.56 20.86
N LEU A 43 5.78 -3.39 19.87
CA LEU A 43 5.48 -4.83 19.88
C LEU A 43 6.75 -5.70 19.76
N GLU A 44 7.85 -5.30 20.38
CA GLU A 44 9.21 -5.86 20.15
C GLU A 44 9.32 -7.39 20.23
N ASN A 45 8.49 -8.07 21.04
CA ASN A 45 8.59 -9.53 21.23
C ASN A 45 7.83 -10.39 20.21
N ASN A 46 7.08 -9.79 19.28
CA ASN A 46 6.23 -10.53 18.33
C ASN A 46 6.72 -10.48 16.89
N TYR A 47 7.93 -9.96 16.64
CA TYR A 47 8.44 -9.77 15.29
C TYR A 47 9.87 -10.29 15.12
N THR A 48 10.14 -10.82 13.94
CA THR A 48 11.44 -11.37 13.54
C THR A 48 12.08 -10.52 12.46
N ARG A 49 13.41 -10.43 12.52
CA ARG A 49 14.22 -9.94 11.40
C ARG A 49 14.51 -11.08 10.44
N VAL A 50 14.67 -10.74 9.18
CA VAL A 50 15.04 -11.69 8.12
C VAL A 50 16.28 -11.16 7.43
N ASP A 51 17.38 -11.91 7.50
CA ASP A 51 18.68 -11.45 7.02
C ASP A 51 18.73 -11.24 5.50
N SER A 52 17.93 -12.00 4.74
CA SER A 52 17.79 -11.85 3.29
C SER A 52 16.92 -10.66 2.88
N SER A 53 16.31 -9.95 3.83
CA SER A 53 15.47 -8.78 3.55
C SER A 53 16.29 -7.60 3.01
N ARG A 54 15.61 -6.70 2.28
CA ARG A 54 16.21 -5.46 1.77
C ARG A 54 16.46 -4.46 2.89
N TYR A 55 15.54 -4.40 3.85
CA TYR A 55 15.54 -3.54 5.03
C TYR A 55 15.42 -4.41 6.29
N PRO A 56 16.56 -4.85 6.88
CA PRO A 56 16.57 -5.72 8.06
C PRO A 56 15.88 -5.12 9.30
N GLU A 57 15.78 -3.81 9.37
CA GLU A 57 15.05 -3.08 10.42
C GLU A 57 13.53 -3.19 10.29
N VAL A 58 13.02 -3.54 9.10
CA VAL A 58 11.59 -3.77 8.87
C VAL A 58 11.27 -5.21 9.24
N THR A 59 10.83 -5.38 10.48
CA THR A 59 10.53 -6.67 11.09
C THR A 59 9.20 -7.26 10.60
N ASN A 60 9.01 -8.56 10.81
CA ASN A 60 7.92 -9.37 10.27
C ASN A 60 7.16 -10.02 11.43
N ALA A 61 5.82 -9.97 11.45
CA ALA A 61 5.05 -10.56 12.54
C ALA A 61 5.23 -12.09 12.57
N ASN A 62 5.60 -12.66 13.72
CA ASN A 62 6.00 -14.07 13.80
C ASN A 62 4.85 -15.02 13.41
N LYS A 63 3.62 -14.70 13.81
CA LYS A 63 2.45 -15.58 13.68
C LYS A 63 1.98 -15.78 12.24
N THR A 64 2.28 -14.82 11.37
CA THR A 64 1.76 -14.74 10.01
C THR A 64 2.89 -14.66 8.98
N GLN A 65 4.13 -14.91 9.40
CA GLN A 65 5.29 -14.86 8.52
C GLN A 65 5.16 -15.96 7.46
N VAL A 66 5.32 -15.59 6.19
CA VAL A 66 5.39 -16.57 5.11
C VAL A 66 6.71 -17.31 5.23
N SER A 67 6.68 -18.63 5.08
CA SER A 67 7.88 -19.46 5.18
C SER A 67 7.77 -20.66 4.25
N PHE A 68 8.92 -21.19 3.86
CA PHE A 68 9.00 -22.46 3.12
C PHE A 68 9.93 -23.42 3.84
N THR A 69 9.78 -24.71 3.57
CA THR A 69 10.76 -25.71 4.00
C THR A 69 11.87 -25.81 2.96
N ASP A 70 13.13 -25.62 3.36
CA ASP A 70 14.27 -25.83 2.49
C ASP A 70 14.38 -27.31 2.11
N GLU A 71 14.52 -27.58 0.81
CA GLU A 71 14.51 -28.95 0.30
C GLU A 71 15.77 -29.74 0.69
N ASN A 72 16.90 -29.06 0.87
CA ASN A 72 18.20 -29.65 1.19
C ASN A 72 18.38 -29.82 2.69
N THR A 73 18.12 -28.76 3.47
CA THR A 73 18.37 -28.76 4.93
C THR A 73 17.17 -29.24 5.74
N LYS A 74 15.96 -29.25 5.15
CA LYS A 74 14.67 -29.50 5.82
C LYS A 74 14.31 -28.46 6.89
N GLU A 75 15.01 -27.33 6.94
CA GLU A 75 14.73 -26.25 7.87
C GLU A 75 13.61 -25.33 7.35
N THR A 76 12.86 -24.73 8.26
CA THR A 76 11.88 -23.69 7.90
C THR A 76 12.60 -22.36 7.70
N VAL A 77 12.47 -21.78 6.51
CA VAL A 77 13.06 -20.50 6.14
C VAL A 77 11.95 -19.44 6.13
N GLY A 78 12.02 -18.51 7.08
CA GLY A 78 11.11 -17.37 7.14
C GLY A 78 11.46 -16.31 6.09
N LEU A 79 10.46 -15.86 5.35
CA LEU A 79 10.59 -14.81 4.35
C LEU A 79 10.36 -13.42 4.95
N ALA A 80 10.85 -12.40 4.25
CA ALA A 80 10.49 -11.00 4.50
C ALA A 80 9.05 -10.68 3.99
N ALA A 81 8.12 -11.59 4.25
CA ALA A 81 6.73 -11.55 3.82
C ALA A 81 5.78 -12.00 4.95
N ASN A 82 4.54 -11.48 4.95
CA ASN A 82 3.50 -11.84 5.92
C ASN A 82 2.14 -11.92 5.24
N TYR A 83 1.32 -12.86 5.71
CA TYR A 83 -0.13 -12.80 5.51
C TYR A 83 -0.70 -11.63 6.31
N LEU A 84 -1.37 -10.71 5.63
CA LEU A 84 -2.13 -9.63 6.23
C LEU A 84 -3.52 -10.12 6.56
N GLN A 85 -3.98 -9.90 7.79
CA GLN A 85 -5.26 -10.41 8.27
C GLN A 85 -6.16 -9.31 8.82
N ILE A 86 -7.46 -9.48 8.58
CA ILE A 86 -8.55 -8.73 9.22
C ILE A 86 -9.48 -9.75 9.86
N ALA A 87 -9.70 -9.64 11.17
CA ALA A 87 -10.48 -10.61 11.95
C ALA A 87 -10.08 -12.08 11.70
N GLY A 88 -8.76 -12.34 11.56
CA GLY A 88 -8.21 -13.67 11.32
C GLY A 88 -8.33 -14.19 9.88
N LYS A 89 -9.00 -13.47 8.97
CA LYS A 89 -9.05 -13.81 7.54
C LYS A 89 -7.89 -13.15 6.80
N ASN A 90 -7.14 -13.93 6.02
CA ASN A 90 -6.11 -13.39 5.13
C ASN A 90 -6.76 -12.54 4.03
N ILE A 91 -6.22 -11.34 3.79
CA ILE A 91 -6.70 -10.44 2.73
C ILE A 91 -5.66 -10.19 1.63
N ALA A 92 -4.37 -10.33 1.95
CA ALA A 92 -3.24 -10.12 1.05
C ALA A 92 -1.97 -10.71 1.65
N ILE A 93 -0.91 -10.81 0.85
CA ILE A 93 0.45 -11.03 1.32
C ILE A 93 1.23 -9.74 1.10
N ARG A 94 1.87 -9.23 2.15
CA ARG A 94 2.85 -8.15 2.02
C ARG A 94 4.25 -8.72 1.99
N THR A 95 5.14 -8.11 1.21
CA THR A 95 6.56 -8.43 1.17
C THR A 95 7.38 -7.15 0.98
N GLN A 96 8.67 -7.18 1.33
CA GLN A 96 9.61 -6.15 0.88
C GLN A 96 9.93 -6.32 -0.61
N TYR A 97 10.43 -5.26 -1.27
CA TYR A 97 11.02 -5.38 -2.61
C TYR A 97 12.24 -6.30 -2.52
N PRO A 98 12.35 -7.33 -3.39
CA PRO A 98 13.44 -8.29 -3.33
C PRO A 98 14.81 -7.60 -3.36
N LYS A 99 15.75 -8.04 -2.52
CA LYS A 99 17.13 -7.54 -2.56
C LYS A 99 17.76 -7.85 -3.92
N ASP A 100 18.69 -7.02 -4.38
CA ASP A 100 19.42 -7.26 -5.62
C ASP A 100 20.48 -8.36 -5.43
N ALA A 101 19.99 -9.59 -5.31
CA ALA A 101 20.78 -10.80 -5.22
C ALA A 101 19.95 -11.93 -5.82
N THR A 102 20.55 -12.73 -6.70
CA THR A 102 19.85 -13.82 -7.41
C THR A 102 19.06 -14.72 -6.47
N SER A 103 19.64 -15.11 -5.33
CA SER A 103 18.97 -15.94 -4.33
C SER A 103 17.78 -15.25 -3.65
N ALA A 104 17.85 -13.94 -3.41
CA ALA A 104 16.74 -13.19 -2.81
C ALA A 104 15.58 -13.01 -3.80
N ILE A 105 15.89 -12.78 -5.08
CA ILE A 105 14.87 -12.71 -6.14
C ILE A 105 14.26 -14.09 -6.37
N GLU A 106 15.06 -15.15 -6.43
CA GLU A 106 14.58 -16.54 -6.53
C GLU A 106 13.65 -16.90 -5.37
N GLN A 107 13.99 -16.54 -4.13
CA GLN A 107 13.13 -16.76 -2.96
C GLN A 107 11.78 -16.03 -3.09
N HIS A 108 11.78 -14.79 -3.57
CA HIS A 108 10.56 -14.05 -3.83
C HIS A 108 9.70 -14.71 -4.92
N LEU A 109 10.32 -15.13 -6.03
CA LEU A 109 9.61 -15.80 -7.12
C LEU A 109 9.06 -17.17 -6.68
N LYS A 110 9.81 -17.92 -5.86
CA LYS A 110 9.34 -19.17 -5.25
C LYS A 110 8.10 -18.93 -4.40
N MET A 111 8.09 -17.87 -3.58
CA MET A 111 6.90 -17.48 -2.82
C MET A 111 5.70 -17.24 -3.74
N LEU A 112 5.87 -16.52 -4.87
CA LEU A 112 4.78 -16.33 -5.82
C LEU A 112 4.26 -17.66 -6.38
N MET A 113 5.17 -18.59 -6.75
CA MET A 113 4.79 -19.91 -7.28
C MET A 113 4.05 -20.79 -6.26
N GLU A 114 4.43 -20.73 -4.99
CA GLU A 114 3.78 -21.50 -3.90
C GLU A 114 2.43 -20.90 -3.50
N GLU A 115 2.38 -19.59 -3.34
CA GLU A 115 1.18 -18.86 -2.88
C GLU A 115 0.14 -18.65 -3.98
N LYS A 116 0.57 -18.67 -5.25
CA LYS A 116 -0.28 -18.52 -6.45
C LYS A 116 -1.22 -17.31 -6.35
N PRO A 117 -0.70 -16.09 -6.11
CA PRO A 117 -1.52 -14.92 -5.86
C PRO A 117 -2.37 -14.53 -7.07
N SER A 118 -3.52 -13.93 -6.82
CA SER A 118 -4.42 -13.45 -7.89
C SER A 118 -3.80 -12.34 -8.75
N VAL A 119 -2.92 -11.52 -8.17
CA VAL A 119 -2.18 -10.45 -8.81
C VAL A 119 -0.95 -10.09 -7.97
N LEU A 120 0.13 -9.73 -8.64
CA LEU A 120 1.29 -9.08 -8.04
C LEU A 120 1.16 -7.56 -8.21
N VAL A 121 1.17 -6.81 -7.11
CA VAL A 121 1.08 -5.35 -7.10
C VAL A 121 2.41 -4.75 -6.67
N VAL A 122 3.09 -4.13 -7.63
CA VAL A 122 4.38 -3.46 -7.43
C VAL A 122 4.14 -1.96 -7.30
N ILE A 123 4.55 -1.35 -6.19
CA ILE A 123 4.37 0.08 -5.91
C ILE A 123 5.71 0.80 -5.74
N ALA A 124 6.83 0.17 -6.11
CA ALA A 124 8.08 0.92 -6.27
C ALA A 124 7.95 1.78 -7.52
N SER A 125 7.96 3.10 -7.36
CA SER A 125 7.81 4.03 -8.47
C SER A 125 9.00 3.93 -9.42
N GLN A 126 8.88 4.55 -10.60
CA GLN A 126 10.01 4.69 -11.51
C GLN A 126 11.18 5.43 -10.83
N ASN A 127 10.86 6.42 -9.98
CA ASN A 127 11.83 7.13 -9.16
C ASN A 127 12.53 6.21 -8.14
N ASP A 128 11.80 5.28 -7.53
CA ASP A 128 12.39 4.30 -6.62
C ASP A 128 13.34 3.35 -7.36
N ILE A 129 12.91 2.89 -8.55
CA ILE A 129 13.63 1.92 -9.38
C ILE A 129 14.90 2.52 -9.99
N ASP A 130 14.78 3.71 -10.59
CA ASP A 130 15.89 4.40 -11.25
C ASP A 130 16.86 5.05 -10.25
N GLY A 131 16.41 5.25 -9.01
CA GLY A 131 17.17 5.92 -7.95
C GLY A 131 17.13 7.44 -8.10
N ALA A 132 15.98 8.05 -7.78
CA ALA A 132 15.71 9.49 -7.96
C ALA A 132 16.60 10.47 -7.16
N ASN A 133 17.63 10.01 -6.47
CA ASN A 133 18.65 10.86 -5.82
C ASN A 133 20.08 10.31 -5.94
N LEU A 134 20.33 9.43 -6.90
CA LEU A 134 21.67 8.88 -7.15
C LEU A 134 22.08 9.23 -8.57
N GLN A 135 22.38 10.52 -8.79
CA GLN A 135 23.25 10.89 -9.88
C GLN A 135 24.52 10.03 -9.75
N SER A 136 24.72 9.07 -10.67
CA SER A 136 25.96 8.32 -10.96
C SER A 136 26.18 6.87 -10.48
N ASN A 137 25.23 6.09 -9.93
CA ASN A 137 25.51 4.66 -9.67
C ASN A 137 24.44 3.66 -10.19
N PRO A 138 24.66 3.06 -11.38
CA PRO A 138 23.83 1.99 -11.95
C PRO A 138 23.64 0.77 -11.04
N GLU A 139 24.61 0.48 -10.16
CA GLU A 139 24.55 -0.66 -9.22
C GLU A 139 23.57 -0.45 -8.05
N LYS A 140 22.93 0.72 -7.96
CA LYS A 140 21.91 1.01 -6.93
C LYS A 140 20.48 0.92 -7.44
N ARG A 141 20.27 0.63 -8.74
CA ARG A 141 18.93 0.43 -9.29
C ARG A 141 18.26 -0.78 -8.65
N LEU A 142 16.93 -0.74 -8.54
CA LEU A 142 16.19 -1.90 -8.07
C LEU A 142 16.13 -2.96 -9.18
N PRO A 143 16.22 -4.27 -8.82
CA PRO A 143 16.15 -5.33 -9.80
C PRO A 143 14.75 -5.41 -10.41
N LEU A 144 14.66 -5.20 -11.72
CA LEU A 144 13.41 -5.20 -12.49
C LEU A 144 12.90 -6.62 -12.79
N TYR A 145 12.74 -7.45 -11.75
CA TYR A 145 12.50 -8.89 -11.88
C TYR A 145 11.20 -9.31 -12.60
N PHE A 146 10.30 -8.36 -12.89
CA PHE A 146 8.93 -8.62 -13.35
C PHE A 146 8.60 -8.06 -14.73
N ASN A 147 9.50 -7.33 -15.40
CA ASN A 147 9.19 -6.62 -16.64
C ASN A 147 10.00 -7.07 -17.87
N HIS A 148 10.84 -8.08 -17.73
CA HIS A 148 11.63 -8.64 -18.82
C HIS A 148 11.91 -10.12 -18.58
N ASP A 149 12.37 -10.79 -19.64
CA ASP A 149 12.81 -12.18 -19.57
C ASP A 149 14.15 -12.28 -18.83
N ALA A 150 14.23 -13.16 -17.84
CA ALA A 150 15.42 -13.38 -17.03
C ALA A 150 15.41 -14.77 -16.38
N SER A 151 16.51 -15.15 -15.74
CA SER A 151 16.58 -16.36 -14.91
C SER A 151 17.18 -16.01 -13.54
N TYR A 152 16.53 -16.47 -12.47
CA TYR A 152 16.97 -16.28 -11.10
C TYR A 152 17.09 -17.63 -10.41
N GLY A 153 18.33 -18.12 -10.30
CA GLY A 153 18.61 -19.45 -9.79
C GLY A 153 17.97 -20.52 -10.68
N SER A 154 17.02 -21.26 -10.13
CA SER A 154 16.29 -22.33 -10.81
C SER A 154 14.98 -21.89 -11.49
N ILE A 155 14.63 -20.60 -11.41
CA ILE A 155 13.37 -20.06 -11.92
C ILE A 155 13.63 -19.21 -13.17
N ASP A 156 13.04 -19.60 -14.29
CA ASP A 156 12.97 -18.78 -15.49
C ASP A 156 11.74 -17.86 -15.43
N VAL A 157 11.95 -16.61 -15.83
CA VAL A 157 10.94 -15.56 -15.88
C VAL A 157 10.71 -15.16 -17.33
N LYS A 158 9.45 -15.14 -17.73
CA LYS A 158 8.97 -14.54 -18.97
C LYS A 158 7.99 -13.43 -18.64
N SER A 159 8.15 -12.27 -19.28
CA SER A 159 7.30 -11.11 -19.03
C SER A 159 6.78 -10.51 -20.33
N GLU A 160 5.46 -10.42 -20.44
CA GLU A 160 4.79 -9.76 -21.54
C GLU A 160 4.17 -8.45 -21.06
N SER A 161 4.54 -7.33 -21.71
CA SER A 161 3.94 -6.02 -21.41
C SER A 161 2.48 -5.97 -21.85
N GLY A 162 1.64 -5.40 -20.99
CA GLY A 162 0.24 -5.11 -21.25
C GLY A 162 -0.01 -3.61 -21.42
N ASP A 163 -1.19 -3.17 -20.98
CA ASP A 163 -1.64 -1.79 -21.07
C ASP A 163 -0.98 -0.88 -20.03
N THR A 164 -0.80 0.40 -20.38
CA THR A 164 -0.66 1.50 -19.43
C THR A 164 -2.04 1.96 -18.97
N LEU A 165 -2.28 1.82 -17.67
CA LEU A 165 -3.51 2.14 -16.96
C LEU A 165 -3.40 3.51 -16.31
N LYS A 166 -4.49 4.27 -16.35
CA LYS A 166 -4.64 5.54 -15.62
C LYS A 166 -5.77 5.41 -14.63
N TYR A 167 -5.49 5.75 -13.38
CA TYR A 167 -6.47 5.86 -12.32
C TYR A 167 -6.74 7.34 -12.02
N ALA A 168 -7.66 7.62 -11.10
CA ALA A 168 -7.95 8.98 -10.67
C ALA A 168 -6.68 9.73 -10.25
N ASP A 169 -6.71 11.06 -10.35
CA ASP A 169 -5.60 11.96 -10.00
C ASP A 169 -4.25 11.60 -10.64
N GLN A 170 -4.29 11.12 -11.89
CA GLN A 170 -3.11 10.84 -12.72
C GLN A 170 -2.19 9.77 -12.14
N VAL A 171 -2.70 8.88 -11.26
CA VAL A 171 -1.93 7.70 -10.85
C VAL A 171 -1.81 6.77 -12.08
N ASN A 172 -0.58 6.52 -12.49
CA ASN A 172 -0.24 5.68 -13.64
C ASN A 172 0.18 4.30 -13.15
N ALA A 173 -0.23 3.27 -13.89
CA ALA A 173 0.32 1.94 -13.71
C ALA A 173 0.56 1.26 -15.05
N ASP A 174 1.57 0.41 -15.12
CA ASP A 174 1.76 -0.50 -16.24
C ASP A 174 1.34 -1.91 -15.82
N SER A 175 0.76 -2.65 -16.76
CA SER A 175 0.38 -4.04 -16.54
C SER A 175 1.32 -4.99 -17.27
N TYR A 176 1.55 -6.16 -16.69
CA TYR A 176 2.34 -7.23 -17.30
C TYR A 176 1.69 -8.59 -17.06
N GLN A 177 1.98 -9.55 -17.92
CA GLN A 177 1.73 -10.96 -17.68
C GLN A 177 3.06 -11.65 -17.37
N LEU A 178 3.26 -12.00 -16.11
CA LEU A 178 4.47 -12.66 -15.64
C LEU A 178 4.27 -14.18 -15.67
N THR A 179 5.19 -14.91 -16.27
CA THR A 179 5.21 -16.37 -16.29
C THR A 179 6.50 -16.87 -15.65
N LEU A 180 6.35 -17.65 -14.57
CA LEU A 180 7.43 -18.24 -13.79
C LEU A 180 7.49 -19.74 -14.09
N ILE A 181 8.67 -20.24 -14.44
CA ILE A 181 8.90 -21.63 -14.82
C ILE A 181 10.00 -22.21 -13.95
N LYS A 182 9.69 -23.29 -13.23
CA LYS A 182 10.66 -24.05 -12.41
C LYS A 182 10.42 -25.54 -12.58
N ALA A 183 11.36 -26.23 -13.21
CA ALA A 183 11.22 -27.66 -13.55
C ALA A 183 9.87 -27.96 -14.23
N ASN A 184 8.98 -28.71 -13.59
CA ASN A 184 7.65 -29.07 -14.12
C ASN A 184 6.50 -28.19 -13.60
N GLN A 185 6.81 -27.05 -12.97
CA GLN A 185 5.83 -26.10 -12.46
C GLN A 185 5.88 -24.80 -13.26
N THR A 186 4.70 -24.33 -13.64
CA THR A 186 4.51 -23.03 -14.30
C THR A 186 3.43 -22.25 -13.57
N LEU A 187 3.71 -20.98 -13.25
CA LEU A 187 2.72 -20.02 -12.77
C LEU A 187 2.67 -18.84 -13.73
N THR A 188 1.48 -18.49 -14.20
CA THR A 188 1.25 -17.24 -14.94
C THR A 188 0.34 -16.35 -14.09
N LEU A 189 0.79 -15.14 -13.77
CA LEU A 189 0.06 -14.18 -12.93
C LEU A 189 0.13 -12.75 -13.48
N PRO A 190 -0.96 -11.97 -13.35
CA PRO A 190 -0.94 -10.57 -13.76
C PRO A 190 -0.12 -9.73 -12.78
N VAL A 191 0.54 -8.71 -13.30
CA VAL A 191 1.28 -7.71 -12.53
C VAL A 191 0.64 -6.34 -12.76
N ILE A 192 0.48 -5.57 -11.70
CA ILE A 192 0.14 -4.14 -11.76
C ILE A 192 1.30 -3.37 -11.12
N HIS A 193 2.01 -2.57 -11.92
CA HIS A 193 3.12 -1.75 -11.46
C HIS A 193 2.70 -0.28 -11.41
N ILE A 194 2.49 0.27 -10.22
CA ILE A 194 2.18 1.68 -10.03
C ILE A 194 3.47 2.50 -10.15
N THR A 195 3.57 3.33 -11.18
CA THR A 195 4.86 3.91 -11.61
C THR A 195 5.15 5.27 -11.01
N ASN A 196 4.17 5.99 -10.47
CA ASN A 196 4.32 7.39 -10.05
C ASN A 196 3.80 7.70 -8.63
N TRP A 197 3.70 6.71 -7.75
CA TRP A 197 3.45 6.93 -6.32
C TRP A 197 4.77 6.93 -5.56
N ASN A 198 5.27 8.13 -5.20
CA ASN A 198 6.55 8.28 -4.51
C ASN A 198 6.54 7.75 -3.06
N ASP A 199 7.72 7.43 -2.53
CA ASP A 199 7.85 6.92 -1.17
C ASP A 199 7.41 7.94 -0.11
N ARG A 200 6.76 7.44 0.94
CA ARG A 200 6.21 8.22 2.09
C ARG A 200 5.18 9.30 1.74
N THR A 201 4.71 9.40 0.49
CA THR A 201 3.58 10.27 0.13
C THR A 201 2.27 9.50 0.16
N THR A 202 1.16 10.23 0.03
CA THR A 202 -0.16 9.64 -0.26
C THR A 202 -0.59 9.88 -1.70
N ILE A 203 -1.69 9.26 -2.09
CA ILE A 203 -2.51 9.60 -3.27
C ILE A 203 -3.90 9.99 -2.76
N SER A 204 -4.79 10.49 -3.62
CA SER A 204 -6.15 10.82 -3.19
C SER A 204 -6.95 9.60 -2.74
N ALA A 205 -7.98 9.84 -1.94
CA ALA A 205 -8.94 8.80 -1.55
C ALA A 205 -9.65 8.17 -2.76
N GLU A 206 -9.95 8.95 -3.81
CA GLU A 206 -10.58 8.44 -5.03
C GLU A 206 -9.64 7.49 -5.80
N ALA A 207 -8.37 7.87 -5.97
CA ALA A 207 -7.38 7.03 -6.63
C ALA A 207 -7.12 5.74 -5.83
N LEU A 208 -6.99 5.86 -4.51
CA LEU A 208 -6.79 4.72 -3.62
C LEU A 208 -7.99 3.75 -3.63
N ARG A 209 -9.22 4.28 -3.60
CA ARG A 209 -10.46 3.49 -3.73
C ARG A 209 -10.50 2.73 -5.05
N THR A 210 -10.19 3.41 -6.16
CA THR A 210 -10.22 2.81 -7.50
C THR A 210 -9.19 1.68 -7.62
N LEU A 211 -7.98 1.89 -7.12
CA LEU A 211 -6.93 0.86 -7.09
C LEU A 211 -7.35 -0.35 -6.24
N ALA A 212 -7.88 -0.11 -5.03
CA ALA A 212 -8.33 -1.16 -4.13
C ALA A 212 -9.42 -2.04 -4.77
N ILE A 213 -10.45 -1.42 -5.38
CA ILE A 213 -11.51 -2.14 -6.09
C ILE A 213 -10.93 -2.93 -7.27
N LYS A 214 -10.00 -2.34 -8.04
CA LYS A 214 -9.38 -3.03 -9.17
C LYS A 214 -8.57 -4.24 -8.72
N ILE A 215 -7.83 -4.15 -7.63
CA ILE A 215 -7.05 -5.25 -7.07
C ILE A 215 -7.98 -6.35 -6.55
N ASN A 216 -9.02 -5.99 -5.77
CA ASN A 216 -10.03 -6.95 -5.30
C ASN A 216 -10.70 -7.70 -6.47
N SER A 217 -10.91 -7.03 -7.61
CA SER A 217 -11.49 -7.66 -8.80
C SER A 217 -10.62 -8.74 -9.46
N LYS A 218 -9.32 -8.81 -9.12
CA LYS A 218 -8.41 -9.84 -9.64
C LYS A 218 -8.56 -11.19 -8.94
N GLY A 219 -9.12 -11.21 -7.74
CA GLY A 219 -9.31 -12.41 -6.93
C GLY A 219 -8.67 -12.30 -5.56
N GLU A 220 -8.74 -13.38 -4.79
CA GLU A 220 -8.23 -13.42 -3.42
C GLU A 220 -6.71 -13.45 -3.36
N MET A 221 -6.15 -13.05 -2.21
CA MET A 221 -4.73 -13.20 -1.89
C MET A 221 -3.75 -12.54 -2.89
N PRO A 222 -3.88 -11.24 -3.21
CA PRO A 222 -2.84 -10.54 -3.94
C PRO A 222 -1.55 -10.46 -3.13
N VAL A 223 -0.41 -10.46 -3.82
CA VAL A 223 0.89 -10.10 -3.23
C VAL A 223 1.16 -8.63 -3.53
N ILE A 224 1.47 -7.84 -2.51
CA ILE A 224 1.61 -6.38 -2.63
C ILE A 224 2.95 -5.96 -2.02
N HIS A 225 3.74 -5.17 -2.74
CA HIS A 225 4.94 -4.57 -2.18
C HIS A 225 5.28 -3.19 -2.75
N CYS A 226 5.79 -2.32 -1.89
CA CYS A 226 6.58 -1.15 -2.26
C CYS A 226 8.07 -1.47 -2.05
N LEU A 227 8.86 -0.54 -1.50
CA LEU A 227 10.25 -0.78 -1.08
C LEU A 227 10.34 -1.65 0.18
N SER A 228 9.81 -1.13 1.29
CA SER A 228 9.83 -1.79 2.61
C SER A 228 8.63 -2.71 2.85
N GLY A 229 7.65 -2.73 1.94
CA GLY A 229 6.43 -3.52 2.14
C GLY A 229 5.55 -3.04 3.31
N SER A 230 5.65 -1.76 3.70
CA SER A 230 4.97 -1.21 4.89
C SER A 230 4.00 -0.06 4.57
N GLY A 231 4.49 1.12 4.16
CA GLY A 231 3.68 2.34 4.01
C GLY A 231 2.62 2.25 2.92
N ARG A 232 3.03 2.37 1.64
CA ARG A 232 2.14 2.28 0.46
C ARG A 232 1.44 0.92 0.36
N THR A 233 2.17 -0.15 0.68
CA THR A 233 1.61 -1.51 0.77
C THR A 233 0.46 -1.59 1.76
N GLY A 234 0.63 -1.02 2.96
CA GLY A 234 -0.43 -0.96 3.96
C GLY A 234 -1.59 -0.07 3.58
N ALA A 235 -1.34 1.04 2.88
CA ALA A 235 -2.41 1.89 2.37
C ALA A 235 -3.30 1.14 1.37
N ILE A 236 -2.72 0.42 0.40
CA ILE A 236 -3.50 -0.40 -0.54
C ILE A 236 -4.24 -1.53 0.18
N ALA A 237 -3.55 -2.30 1.05
CA ALA A 237 -4.17 -3.42 1.75
C ALA A 237 -5.31 -2.97 2.68
N ALA A 238 -5.17 -1.84 3.36
CA ALA A 238 -6.23 -1.27 4.18
C ALA A 238 -7.42 -0.81 3.31
N ALA A 239 -7.15 -0.12 2.20
CA ALA A 239 -8.19 0.31 1.27
C ALA A 239 -8.94 -0.87 0.66
N MET A 240 -8.28 -2.00 0.37
CA MET A 240 -8.96 -3.22 -0.09
C MET A 240 -10.03 -3.71 0.87
N GLN A 241 -9.81 -3.61 2.18
CA GLN A 241 -10.81 -3.95 3.19
C GLN A 241 -11.87 -2.85 3.33
N LEU A 242 -11.46 -1.59 3.42
CA LEU A 242 -12.38 -0.46 3.64
C LEU A 242 -13.37 -0.24 2.48
N THR A 243 -13.00 -0.66 1.28
CA THR A 243 -13.84 -0.55 0.07
C THR A 243 -14.76 -1.75 -0.17
N GLN A 244 -14.72 -2.78 0.69
CA GLN A 244 -15.66 -3.90 0.58
C GLN A 244 -17.08 -3.43 0.89
N PRO A 245 -18.10 -3.85 0.12
CA PRO A 245 -19.50 -3.48 0.38
C PRO A 245 -20.02 -3.89 1.76
N ASP A 246 -19.45 -4.94 2.34
CA ASP A 246 -19.80 -5.51 3.64
C ASP A 246 -18.78 -5.16 4.74
N ASN A 247 -17.91 -4.17 4.52
CA ASN A 247 -16.93 -3.75 5.52
C ASN A 247 -17.61 -3.27 6.82
N GLN A 248 -17.13 -3.77 7.96
CA GLN A 248 -17.61 -3.40 9.30
C GLN A 248 -16.51 -2.82 10.19
N TYR A 249 -15.29 -2.65 9.65
CA TYR A 249 -14.12 -2.23 10.41
C TYR A 249 -13.77 -0.79 10.08
N SER A 250 -13.42 -0.01 11.10
CA SER A 250 -12.84 1.32 10.91
C SER A 250 -11.41 1.23 10.36
N ALA A 251 -10.93 2.31 9.75
CA ALA A 251 -9.55 2.49 9.33
C ALA A 251 -8.57 2.24 10.48
N TYR A 252 -8.92 2.65 11.71
CA TYR A 252 -8.14 2.32 12.90
C TYR A 252 -8.02 0.79 13.09
N GLN A 253 -9.14 0.07 13.15
CA GLN A 253 -9.16 -1.38 13.38
C GLN A 253 -8.46 -2.15 12.26
N VAL A 254 -8.65 -1.70 11.01
CA VAL A 254 -7.97 -2.27 9.84
C VAL A 254 -6.46 -2.09 9.98
N VAL A 255 -5.98 -0.86 10.17
CA VAL A 255 -4.53 -0.58 10.26
C VAL A 255 -3.89 -1.24 11.48
N GLU A 256 -4.58 -1.28 12.62
CA GLU A 256 -4.14 -2.02 13.81
C GLU A 256 -3.94 -3.51 13.48
N SER A 257 -4.91 -4.13 12.81
CA SER A 257 -4.81 -5.53 12.38
C SER A 257 -3.66 -5.77 11.40
N LEU A 258 -3.46 -4.87 10.44
CA LEU A 258 -2.32 -4.93 9.51
C LEU A 258 -0.98 -4.78 10.23
N ARG A 259 -0.88 -3.90 11.23
CA ARG A 259 0.34 -3.75 12.03
C ARG A 259 0.64 -5.02 12.82
N ASN A 260 -0.38 -5.60 13.45
CA ASN A 260 -0.27 -6.85 14.22
C ASN A 260 0.09 -8.08 13.37
N THR A 261 -0.28 -8.09 12.09
CA THR A 261 -0.12 -9.27 11.20
C THR A 261 0.93 -9.07 10.12
N GLY A 262 1.43 -7.86 9.89
CA GLY A 262 2.47 -7.57 8.91
C GLY A 262 3.76 -7.10 9.56
N THR A 263 3.81 -5.81 9.84
CA THR A 263 4.95 -5.10 10.46
C THR A 263 4.42 -3.91 11.25
N PRO A 264 5.06 -3.45 12.34
CA PRO A 264 4.53 -2.35 13.17
C PRO A 264 4.38 -1.02 12.41
N HIS A 265 4.97 -0.93 11.22
CA HIS A 265 5.00 0.27 10.38
C HIS A 265 4.05 0.23 9.18
N MET A 266 3.09 -0.71 9.13
CA MET A 266 2.03 -0.69 8.12
C MET A 266 1.29 0.65 8.18
N VAL A 267 1.11 1.30 7.01
CA VAL A 267 0.64 2.70 6.90
C VAL A 267 1.58 3.63 7.69
N GLN A 268 2.62 4.12 7.03
CA GLN A 268 3.80 4.66 7.71
C GLN A 268 3.65 6.14 8.08
N THR A 269 2.80 6.89 7.37
CA THR A 269 2.59 8.32 7.60
C THR A 269 1.15 8.63 8.02
N GLU A 270 0.98 9.71 8.79
CA GLU A 270 -0.34 10.22 9.16
C GLU A 270 -1.14 10.62 7.91
N GLU A 271 -0.48 11.14 6.87
CA GLU A 271 -1.13 11.51 5.61
C GLU A 271 -1.75 10.29 4.91
N GLN A 272 -1.03 9.16 4.85
CA GLN A 272 -1.59 7.90 4.34
C GLN A 272 -2.77 7.43 5.18
N TYR A 273 -2.68 7.54 6.50
CA TYR A 273 -3.78 7.18 7.41
C TYR A 273 -5.00 8.08 7.21
N ARG A 274 -4.80 9.39 7.07
CA ARG A 274 -5.86 10.36 6.80
C ARG A 274 -6.61 10.04 5.51
N THR A 275 -5.90 9.71 4.43
CA THR A 275 -6.52 9.24 3.19
C THR A 275 -7.40 8.01 3.40
N LEU A 276 -7.01 7.08 4.28
CA LEU A 276 -7.85 5.91 4.60
C LEU A 276 -9.12 6.28 5.36
N THR A 277 -9.07 7.27 6.26
CA THR A 277 -10.28 7.74 6.97
C THR A 277 -11.30 8.39 6.04
N GLU A 278 -10.86 8.95 4.90
CA GLU A 278 -11.76 9.46 3.86
C GLU A 278 -12.46 8.35 3.05
N LEU A 279 -12.00 7.10 3.20
CA LEU A 279 -12.67 5.93 2.63
C LEU A 279 -13.82 5.44 3.50
N GLU A 280 -13.83 5.81 4.79
CA GLU A 280 -14.92 5.56 5.72
C GLU A 280 -16.08 6.50 5.36
N GLY A 281 -17.04 5.98 4.61
CA GLY A 281 -18.24 6.69 4.18
C GLY A 281 -19.49 5.89 4.47
#